data_AF-A0A933AJN7-F1
#
_entry.id   AF-A0A933AJN7-F1
#
_cell.length_a   1.000
_cell.length_b   1.000
_cell.length_c   1.000
_cell.angle_alpha   90.00
_cell.angle_beta   90.00
_cell.angle_gamma   90.00
#
_symmetry.space_group_name_H-M   'P 1'
#
loop_
_entity.id
_entity.type
_entity.pdbx_description
1 polymer ?
#
loop_
_entity_poly.entity_id
_entity_poly.type
_entity_poly.pdbx_seq_one_letter_code
_entity_poly.pdbx_strand_id
1 'polypeptide(L)'
;YINHLINFHYFFCRKVCFVKYAKAFVIFPGGYGTLDELSESITLIQTQRMEPFPVVLYGTEYWQGLLDWFNGKVLHEHCIDPPDLGIIQTVNTPEEVIKIIKKFYLKKK
;
A
#
# COMPACT_ATOMS: atom_id res chain seq x y z
N TYR A 1 -24.05 3.68 -4.61
CA TYR A 1 -22.73 3.47 -4.00
C TYR A 1 -21.75 4.63 -4.25
N ILE A 2 -21.72 5.27 -5.43
CA ILE A 2 -20.88 6.46 -5.68
C ILE A 2 -21.71 7.74 -5.52
N ASN A 3 -21.26 8.67 -4.68
CA ASN A 3 -21.93 9.97 -4.46
C ASN A 3 -21.29 11.10 -5.29
N HIS A 4 -19.98 11.02 -5.56
CA HIS A 4 -19.24 11.98 -6.39
C HIS A 4 -18.41 11.22 -7.43
N LEU A 5 -18.79 11.34 -8.70
CA LEU A 5 -18.07 10.72 -9.82
C LEU A 5 -17.08 11.73 -10.40
N ILE A 6 -15.80 11.38 -10.42
CA ILE A 6 -14.76 12.15 -11.09
C ILE A 6 -14.18 11.27 -12.19
N ASN A 7 -14.32 11.72 -13.44
CA ASN A 7 -13.80 11.03 -14.60
C ASN A 7 -12.45 11.62 -15.00
N PHE A 8 -11.47 10.75 -15.23
CA PHE A 8 -10.15 11.13 -15.71
C PHE A 8 -9.97 10.61 -17.13
N HIS A 9 -9.61 11.51 -18.06
CA HIS A 9 -9.24 11.09 -19.41
C HIS A 9 -7.84 10.46 -19.43
N TYR A 10 -6.92 11.00 -18.61
CA TYR A 10 -5.56 10.51 -18.49
C TYR A 10 -5.38 9.66 -17.24
N PHE A 11 -4.80 8.47 -17.41
CA PHE A 11 -4.58 7.51 -16.32
C PHE A 11 -3.71 8.06 -15.19
N PHE A 12 -2.62 8.76 -15.52
CA PHE A 12 -1.71 9.32 -14.51
C PHE A 12 -2.37 10.38 -13.61
N CYS A 13 -3.32 11.16 -14.12
CA CYS A 13 -4.06 12.11 -13.29
C CYS A 13 -4.86 11.40 -12.19
N ARG A 14 -5.44 10.24 -12.51
CA ARG A 14 -6.16 9.42 -11.54
C ARG A 14 -5.21 8.91 -10.44
N LYS A 15 -4.02 8.40 -10.81
CA LYS A 15 -3.01 7.90 -9.87
C LYS A 15 -2.56 8.98 -8.89
N VAL A 16 -2.24 10.17 -9.41
CA VAL A 16 -1.88 11.33 -8.57
C VAL A 16 -3.00 11.67 -7.58
N CYS A 17 -4.26 11.70 -8.03
CA CYS A 17 -5.39 11.95 -7.14
C CYS A 17 -5.57 10.85 -6.08
N PHE A 18 -5.34 9.59 -6.44
CA PHE A 18 -5.46 8.45 -5.55
C PHE A 18 -4.48 8.54 -4.38
N VAL A 19 -3.25 8.93 -4.69
CA VAL A 19 -2.16 9.02 -3.73
C VAL A 19 -2.21 10.32 -2.91
N LYS A 20 -2.39 11.47 -3.57
CA LYS A 20 -2.27 12.81 -2.94
C LYS A 20 -3.22 13.02 -1.75
N TYR A 21 -4.41 12.43 -1.80
CA TYR A 21 -5.45 12.66 -0.78
C TYR A 21 -5.62 11.48 0.19
N ALA A 22 -4.88 10.38 -0.01
CA ALA A 22 -4.99 9.21 0.85
C ALA A 22 -4.37 9.45 2.23
N LYS A 23 -4.96 8.80 3.24
CA LYS A 23 -4.42 8.69 4.61
C LYS A 23 -4.05 7.26 4.97
N ALA A 24 -4.49 6.29 4.18
CA ALA A 24 -4.14 4.90 4.30
C ALA A 24 -4.52 4.21 2.98
N PHE A 25 -3.82 3.14 2.66
CA PHE A 25 -4.24 2.21 1.61
C PHE A 25 -4.63 0.87 2.22
N VAL A 26 -5.77 0.38 1.77
CA VAL A 26 -6.31 -0.93 2.11
C VAL A 26 -6.56 -1.65 0.79
N ILE A 27 -5.69 -2.61 0.50
CA ILE A 27 -5.56 -3.22 -0.82
C ILE A 27 -6.10 -4.64 -0.73
N PHE A 28 -7.22 -4.87 -1.39
CA PHE A 28 -7.88 -6.16 -1.48
C PHE A 28 -7.31 -7.00 -2.63
N PRO A 29 -7.50 -8.33 -2.62
CA PRO A 29 -7.07 -9.21 -3.71
C PRO A 29 -7.51 -8.68 -5.08
N GLY A 30 -6.58 -8.62 -6.04
CA GLY A 30 -6.83 -8.06 -7.35
C GLY A 30 -5.67 -8.22 -8.32
N GLY A 31 -5.91 -7.97 -9.60
CA GLY A 31 -4.93 -8.20 -10.66
C GLY A 31 -3.92 -7.06 -10.87
N TYR A 32 -3.48 -6.88 -12.12
CA TYR A 32 -2.40 -5.94 -12.45
C TYR A 32 -2.66 -4.50 -12.05
N GLY A 33 -3.90 -3.99 -12.19
CA GLY A 33 -4.20 -2.62 -11.76
C GLY A 33 -4.02 -2.41 -10.25
N THR A 34 -4.38 -3.42 -9.45
CA THR A 34 -4.17 -3.38 -7.99
C THR A 34 -2.69 -3.44 -7.65
N LEU A 35 -1.92 -4.28 -8.34
CA LEU A 35 -0.48 -4.41 -8.16
C LEU A 35 0.28 -3.14 -8.58
N ASP A 36 -0.19 -2.47 -9.64
CA ASP A 36 0.36 -1.20 -10.11
C ASP A 36 0.22 -0.11 -9.04
N GLU A 37 -0.99 0.06 -8.48
CA GLU A 37 -1.22 1.01 -7.37
C GLU A 37 -0.41 0.61 -6.11
N LEU A 38 -0.32 -0.68 -5.77
CA LEU A 38 0.49 -1.18 -4.65
C LEU A 38 1.97 -0.80 -4.83
N SER A 39 2.55 -1.12 -5.98
CA SER A 39 3.98 -0.89 -6.24
C SER A 39 4.32 0.60 -6.26
N GLU A 40 3.49 1.44 -6.87
CA GLU A 40 3.65 2.90 -6.83
C GLU A 40 3.63 3.44 -5.39
N SER A 41 2.71 2.95 -4.56
CA SER A 41 2.60 3.35 -3.16
C SER A 41 3.87 3.03 -2.36
N ILE A 42 4.38 1.81 -2.50
CA ILE A 42 5.59 1.35 -1.81
C ILE A 42 6.78 2.20 -2.26
N THR A 43 6.97 2.38 -3.56
CA THR A 43 8.08 3.16 -4.11
C THR A 43 8.04 4.62 -3.64
N LEU A 44 6.87 5.26 -3.60
CA LEU A 44 6.77 6.65 -3.15
C LEU A 44 7.11 6.82 -1.66
N ILE A 45 6.74 5.85 -0.82
CA ILE A 45 7.09 5.84 0.61
C ILE A 45 8.58 5.56 0.79
N GLN A 46 9.11 4.52 0.12
CA GLN A 46 10.52 4.13 0.16
C GLN A 46 11.44 5.30 -0.25
N THR A 47 11.11 5.97 -1.35
CA THR A 47 11.92 7.09 -1.88
C THR A 47 11.67 8.43 -1.18
N GLN A 48 10.84 8.45 -0.13
CA GLN A 48 10.47 9.64 0.64
C GLN A 48 9.89 10.77 -0.23
N ARG A 49 9.29 10.43 -1.37
CA ARG A 49 8.59 11.39 -2.24
C ARG A 49 7.23 11.77 -1.69
N MET A 50 6.79 11.10 -0.63
CA MET A 50 5.55 11.35 0.08
C MET A 50 5.69 10.99 1.56
N GLU A 51 4.90 11.68 2.38
CA GLU A 51 4.74 11.36 3.80
C GLU A 51 4.30 9.91 4.00
N PRO A 52 4.96 9.15 4.89
CA PRO A 52 4.54 7.78 5.18
C PRO A 52 3.09 7.71 5.68
N PHE A 53 2.37 6.72 5.19
CA PHE A 53 1.03 6.35 5.65
C PHE A 53 0.87 4.82 5.66
N PRO A 54 -0.13 4.27 6.36
CA PRO A 54 -0.32 2.82 6.44
C PRO A 54 -0.69 2.21 5.10
N VAL A 55 0.09 1.22 4.63
CA VAL A 55 -0.26 0.35 3.50
C VAL A 55 -0.63 -1.03 4.05
N VAL A 56 -1.90 -1.40 3.87
CA VAL A 56 -2.50 -2.61 4.44
C VAL A 56 -2.99 -3.51 3.31
N LEU A 57 -2.53 -4.76 3.28
CA LEU A 57 -3.01 -5.79 2.37
C LEU A 57 -4.05 -6.65 3.08
N TYR A 58 -5.26 -6.72 2.53
CA TYR A 58 -6.34 -7.53 3.06
C TYR A 58 -6.33 -8.93 2.45
N GLY A 59 -6.44 -9.96 3.29
CA GLY A 59 -6.41 -11.37 2.91
C GLY A 59 -4.99 -11.89 2.76
N THR A 60 -4.35 -12.23 3.89
CA THR A 60 -2.92 -12.61 3.97
C THR A 60 -2.55 -13.72 2.99
N GLU A 61 -3.38 -14.76 2.89
CA GLU A 61 -3.12 -15.93 2.02
C GLU A 61 -2.89 -15.53 0.56
N TYR A 62 -3.68 -14.58 0.04
CA TYR A 62 -3.58 -14.11 -1.34
C TYR A 62 -2.22 -13.44 -1.63
N TRP A 63 -1.72 -12.67 -0.66
CA TRP A 63 -0.50 -11.87 -0.82
C TRP A 63 0.78 -12.60 -0.42
N GLN A 64 0.67 -13.76 0.22
CA GLN A 64 1.82 -14.46 0.80
C GLN A 64 2.92 -14.72 -0.23
N GLY A 65 2.57 -15.22 -1.42
CA GLY A 65 3.56 -15.48 -2.48
C GLY A 65 4.33 -14.23 -2.94
N LEU A 66 3.67 -13.07 -2.99
CA LEU A 66 4.34 -11.80 -3.33
C LEU A 66 5.29 -11.35 -2.21
N LEU A 67 4.83 -11.46 -0.95
CA LEU A 67 5.63 -11.08 0.21
C LEU A 67 6.81 -12.01 0.40
N ASP A 68 6.66 -13.30 0.15
CA ASP A 68 7.77 -14.26 0.18
C ASP A 68 8.81 -13.92 -0.88
N TRP A 69 8.39 -13.50 -2.06
CA TRP A 69 9.31 -13.04 -3.10
C TRP A 69 10.06 -11.76 -2.68
N PHE A 70 9.38 -10.80 -2.05
CA PHE A 70 10.02 -9.59 -1.50
C PHE A 70 11.04 -9.93 -0.42
N ASN A 71 10.67 -10.75 0.57
CA ASN A 71 11.53 -11.15 1.67
C ASN A 71 12.68 -12.08 1.24
N GLY A 72 12.49 -12.83 0.14
CA GLY A 72 13.47 -13.74 -0.42
C GLY A 72 14.35 -13.05 -1.44
N LYS A 73 13.99 -13.17 -2.72
CA LYS A 73 14.88 -12.81 -3.83
C LYS A 73 15.15 -11.30 -3.89
N VAL A 74 14.13 -10.46 -3.71
CA VAL A 74 14.29 -9.01 -3.84
C VAL A 74 15.20 -8.44 -2.74
N LEU A 75 15.01 -8.88 -1.49
CA LEU A 75 15.88 -8.49 -0.38
C LEU A 75 17.30 -9.04 -0.54
N HIS A 76 17.44 -10.32 -0.89
CA HIS A 76 18.75 -10.98 -1.00
C HIS A 76 19.62 -10.41 -2.12
N GLU A 77 19.02 -9.97 -3.22
CA GLU A 77 19.72 -9.29 -4.32
C GLU A 77 19.95 -7.79 -4.06
N HIS A 78 19.66 -7.30 -2.85
CA HIS A 78 19.81 -5.90 -2.46
C HIS A 78 18.98 -4.91 -3.31
N CYS A 79 17.82 -5.35 -3.83
CA CYS A 79 16.91 -4.47 -4.57
C CYS A 79 16.04 -3.60 -3.64
N ILE A 80 15.92 -3.97 -2.37
CA ILE A 80 15.26 -3.21 -1.29
C ILE A 80 16.08 -3.35 0.00
N ASP A 81 15.89 -2.42 0.95
CA ASP A 81 16.53 -2.50 2.26
C ASP A 81 15.64 -3.20 3.30
N PRO A 82 16.21 -3.82 4.35
CA PRO A 82 15.41 -4.49 5.39
C PRO A 82 14.29 -3.65 6.02
N PRO A 83 14.44 -2.33 6.25
CA PRO A 83 13.36 -1.49 6.76
C PRO A 83 12.18 -1.32 5.80
N ASP A 84 12.39 -1.46 4.49
CA ASP A 84 11.35 -1.27 3.46
C ASP A 84 10.24 -2.31 3.57
N LEU A 85 10.56 -3.50 4.09
CA LEU A 85 9.59 -4.57 4.37
C LEU A 85 8.55 -4.14 5.42
N GLY A 86 8.89 -3.16 6.27
CA GLY A 86 7.98 -2.60 7.27
C GLY A 86 6.93 -1.63 6.71
N ILE A 87 7.00 -1.27 5.42
CA ILE A 87 6.02 -0.39 4.75
C ILE A 87 4.65 -1.07 4.70
N ILE A 88 4.64 -2.39 4.51
CA ILE A 88 3.44 -3.19 4.25
C ILE A 88 3.03 -3.97 5.49
N GLN A 89 1.73 -4.03 5.78
CA GLN A 89 1.15 -4.91 6.80
C GLN A 89 0.02 -5.74 6.19
N THR A 90 -0.11 -7.01 6.58
CA THR A 90 -1.21 -7.88 6.17
C THR A 90 -2.23 -8.04 7.30
N VAL A 91 -3.51 -8.20 6.93
CA VAL A 91 -4.62 -8.40 7.86
C VAL A 91 -5.68 -9.29 7.24
N ASN A 92 -6.53 -9.88 8.08
CA ASN A 92 -7.65 -10.73 7.63
C ASN A 92 -9.01 -10.20 8.07
N THR A 93 -9.07 -9.16 8.92
CA THR A 93 -10.33 -8.55 9.36
C THR A 93 -10.35 -7.03 9.21
N PRO A 94 -11.54 -6.42 9.02
CA PRO A 94 -11.68 -4.96 8.97
C PRO A 94 -11.26 -4.28 10.29
N GLU A 95 -11.45 -4.93 11.44
CA GLU A 95 -11.08 -4.40 12.74
C GLU A 95 -9.56 -4.21 12.87
N GLU A 96 -8.79 -5.15 12.31
CA GLU A 96 -7.32 -5.06 12.25
C GLU A 96 -6.87 -3.87 11.39
N VAL A 97 -7.51 -3.64 10.24
CA VAL A 97 -7.25 -2.47 9.39
C VAL A 97 -7.38 -1.19 10.20
N ILE A 98 -8.52 -1.02 10.89
CA ILE A 98 -8.82 0.18 11.69
C ILE A 98 -7.78 0.35 12.80
N LYS A 99 -7.39 -0.75 13.46
CA LYS A 99 -6.40 -0.75 14.53
C LYS A 99 -5.03 -0.28 14.02
N ILE A 100 -4.59 -0.75 12.86
CA ILE A 100 -3.31 -0.34 12.24
C ILE A 100 -3.32 1.16 11.95
N ILE A 101 -4.38 1.65 11.29
CA ILE A 101 -4.48 3.06 10.89
C ILE A 101 -4.48 3.96 12.14
N LYS A 102 -5.28 3.63 13.16
CA LYS A 102 -5.30 4.40 14.42
C LYS A 102 -3.94 4.40 15.11
N LYS A 103 -3.29 3.23 15.22
CA LYS A 103 -1.98 3.09 15.88
C LYS A 103 -0.90 3.94 15.20
N PHE A 104 -0.91 3.98 13.86
CA PHE A 104 0.03 4.78 13.09
C PHE A 104 -0.08 6.27 13.41
N TYR A 105 -1.30 6.81 13.37
CA TYR A 105 -1.53 8.24 13.61
C TYR A 105 -1.46 8.66 15.09
N LEU A 106 -1.66 7.73 16.03
CA LEU A 106 -1.42 7.98 17.45
C LEU A 106 0.07 8.10 17.78
N LYS A 107 0.94 7.33 17.11
CA LYS A 107 2.40 7.41 17.28
C LYS A 107 3.04 8.64 16.63
N LYS A 108 2.37 9.24 15.64
CA LYS A 108 2.88 10.42 14.91
C LYS A 108 2.59 11.75 15.63
N LYS A 109 1.81 11.73 16.71
CA LYS A 109 1.65 12.86 17.65
C LYS A 109 2.79 12.87 18.64
#